data_AF-A0AA42N3R6-F1
#
_entry.id   AF-A0AA42N3R6-F1
#
_cell.length_a   1.000
_cell.length_b   1.000
_cell.length_c   1.000
_cell.angle_alpha   90.00
_cell.angle_beta   90.00
_cell.angle_gamma   90.00
#
_symmetry.space_group_name_H-M   'P 1'
#
loop_
_entity.id
_entity.type
_entity.pdbx_description
1 polymer ?
#
loop_
_entity_poly.entity_id
_entity_poly.type
_entity_poly.pdbx_seq_one_letter_code
_entity_poly.pdbx_strand_id
1 'polypeptide(L)'
;MLYDAIKQLFPKAVAGTDFLLRDDGEGPFIAQWNLAEPKPTAAALAAAGKTVLLKQLCASIDAIADEARKAVAGDALRAVEYEKAAVEAQTFKEAGYPVGAVPRTVAAWAINGRTAQQAADNILAEAAAYSEALYQIREARLGAKEQVRQAMAANQVEQARLIASATIESIRAAITGIGNAGA
;
A
#
# COMPACT_ATOMS: atom_id res chain seq x y z
N MET A 1 2.73 -11.44 19.72
CA MET A 1 2.29 -10.33 20.57
C MET A 1 3.12 -10.16 21.84
N LEU A 2 3.13 -11.09 22.81
CA LEU A 2 3.94 -10.90 24.03
C LEU A 2 5.45 -10.86 23.74
N TYR A 3 5.94 -11.79 22.92
CA TYR A 3 7.33 -11.77 22.43
C TYR A 3 7.69 -10.42 21.80
N ASP A 4 6.89 -9.94 20.85
CA ASP A 4 7.15 -8.69 20.13
C ASP A 4 7.09 -7.46 21.05
N ALA A 5 6.19 -7.46 22.04
CA ALA A 5 6.11 -6.41 23.05
C ALA A 5 7.38 -6.37 23.92
N ILE A 6 7.91 -7.53 24.32
CA ILE A 6 9.19 -7.62 25.02
C ILE A 6 10.33 -7.12 24.12
N LYS A 7 10.37 -7.53 22.84
CA LYS A 7 11.38 -7.06 21.89
C LYS A 7 11.28 -5.56 21.58
N GLN A 8 10.09 -4.98 21.68
CA GLN A 8 9.88 -3.54 21.54
C GLN A 8 10.42 -2.75 22.74
N LEU A 9 10.35 -3.30 23.95
CA LEU A 9 10.88 -2.68 25.18
C LEU A 9 12.36 -2.98 25.40
N PHE A 10 12.80 -4.19 25.09
CA PHE A 10 14.17 -4.70 25.27
C PHE A 10 14.70 -5.29 23.95
N PRO A 11 15.08 -4.45 22.96
CA PRO A 11 15.47 -4.90 21.63
C PRO A 11 16.67 -5.84 21.60
N LYS A 12 17.54 -5.77 22.62
CA LYS A 12 18.74 -6.62 22.74
C LYS A 12 18.50 -7.92 23.49
N ALA A 13 17.37 -8.07 24.19
CA ALA A 13 17.07 -9.27 24.96
C ALA A 13 16.92 -10.50 24.06
N VAL A 14 17.51 -11.62 24.46
CA VAL A 14 17.52 -12.90 23.74
C VAL A 14 16.52 -13.86 24.38
N ALA A 15 15.51 -14.28 23.62
CA ALA A 15 14.55 -15.28 24.10
C ALA A 15 15.23 -16.63 24.34
N GLY A 16 14.86 -17.31 25.43
CA GLY A 16 15.47 -18.55 25.89
C GLY A 16 16.71 -18.35 26.78
N THR A 17 17.31 -17.15 26.78
CA THR A 17 18.44 -16.80 27.65
C THR A 17 18.05 -15.73 28.67
N ASP A 18 17.62 -14.58 28.17
CA ASP A 18 17.28 -13.41 28.98
C ASP A 18 15.85 -13.46 29.51
N PHE A 19 14.95 -14.13 28.77
CA PHE A 19 13.59 -14.39 29.21
C PHE A 19 13.05 -15.67 28.57
N LEU A 20 12.19 -16.38 29.30
CA LEU A 20 11.48 -17.56 28.80
C LEU A 20 9.99 -17.28 28.76
N LEU A 21 9.36 -17.56 27.62
CA LEU A 21 7.90 -17.56 27.49
C LEU A 21 7.37 -18.98 27.62
N ARG A 22 6.24 -19.12 28.31
CA ARG A 22 5.43 -20.35 28.32
C ARG A 22 3.99 -19.98 28.04
N ASP A 23 3.20 -20.97 27.67
CA ASP A 23 1.76 -20.86 27.45
C ASP A 23 1.08 -21.94 28.31
N ASP A 24 0.17 -21.52 29.18
CA ASP A 24 -0.60 -22.39 30.07
C ASP A 24 -2.00 -22.71 29.53
N GLY A 25 -2.32 -22.26 28.31
CA GLY A 25 -3.64 -22.38 27.70
C GLY A 25 -4.52 -21.14 27.86
N GLU A 26 -4.18 -20.22 28.76
CA GLU A 26 -4.80 -18.88 28.84
C GLU A 26 -4.02 -17.84 28.02
N GLY A 27 -2.80 -18.19 27.62
CA GLY A 27 -1.97 -17.45 26.69
C GLY A 27 -0.51 -17.37 27.13
N PRO A 28 0.34 -16.72 26.32
CA PRO A 28 1.76 -16.63 26.63
C PRO A 28 2.00 -15.73 27.85
N PHE A 29 2.85 -16.18 28.77
CA PHE A 29 3.35 -15.42 29.91
C PHE A 29 4.87 -15.52 30.06
N ILE A 30 5.48 -14.58 30.79
CA ILE A 30 6.92 -14.59 31.09
C ILE A 30 7.17 -15.54 32.28
N ALA A 31 7.66 -16.74 31.97
CA ALA A 31 7.97 -17.79 32.94
C ALA A 31 9.32 -17.58 33.65
N GLN A 32 10.30 -16.99 32.96
CA GLN A 32 11.61 -16.64 33.54
C GLN A 32 12.05 -15.26 33.03
N TRP A 33 12.72 -14.52 33.90
CA TRP A 33 13.29 -13.20 33.61
C TRP A 33 14.68 -13.11 34.24
N ASN A 34 15.70 -13.10 33.38
CA ASN A 34 17.11 -13.24 33.79
C ASN A 34 17.91 -11.94 33.54
N LEU A 35 17.26 -10.87 33.06
CA LEU A 35 17.89 -9.56 32.93
C LEU A 35 18.01 -8.86 34.28
N ALA A 36 19.07 -8.06 34.43
CA ALA A 36 19.23 -7.16 35.57
C ALA A 36 18.21 -6.02 35.57
N GLU A 37 17.71 -5.64 34.39
CA GLU A 37 16.61 -4.69 34.24
C GLU A 37 15.31 -5.27 34.83
N PRO A 38 14.43 -4.45 35.42
CA PRO A 38 13.20 -4.94 36.02
C PRO A 38 12.27 -5.59 34.99
N LYS A 39 11.59 -6.66 35.40
CA LYS A 39 10.54 -7.29 34.58
C LYS A 39 9.50 -6.25 34.18
N PRO A 40 9.11 -6.15 32.89
CA PRO A 40 8.13 -5.16 32.46
C PRO A 40 6.77 -5.40 33.12
N THR A 41 6.09 -4.31 33.46
CA THR A 41 4.73 -4.36 34.01
C THR A 41 3.72 -4.76 32.93
N ALA A 42 2.55 -5.26 33.35
CA ALA A 42 1.46 -5.57 32.43
C ALA A 42 1.04 -4.34 31.60
N ALA A 43 1.04 -3.15 32.20
CA ALA A 43 0.74 -1.90 31.51
C ALA A 43 1.80 -1.55 30.44
N ALA A 44 3.09 -1.73 30.75
CA ALA A 44 4.17 -1.51 29.79
C ALA A 44 4.09 -2.51 28.62
N LEU A 45 3.82 -3.78 28.90
CA LEU A 45 3.63 -4.81 27.87
C LEU A 45 2.41 -4.53 26.99
N ALA A 46 1.30 -4.08 27.57
CA ALA A 46 0.11 -3.69 26.81
C ALA A 46 0.36 -2.48 25.90
N ALA A 47 1.06 -1.45 26.39
CA ALA A 47 1.43 -0.28 25.60
C ALA A 47 2.40 -0.62 24.45
N ALA A 48 3.40 -1.45 24.72
CA ALA A 48 4.32 -1.96 23.71
C ALA A 48 3.59 -2.82 22.68
N GLY A 49 2.67 -3.69 23.12
CA GLY A 49 1.83 -4.51 22.24
C GLY A 49 0.97 -3.67 21.30
N LYS A 50 0.37 -2.57 21.78
CA LYS A 50 -0.36 -1.61 20.92
C LYS A 50 0.56 -0.97 19.88
N THR A 51 1.76 -0.58 20.29
CA THR A 51 2.74 0.03 19.37
C THR A 51 3.16 -0.95 18.27
N VAL A 52 3.41 -2.20 18.62
CA VAL A 52 3.71 -3.27 17.66
C VAL A 52 2.54 -3.49 16.72
N LEU A 53 1.32 -3.62 17.25
CA LEU A 53 0.12 -3.82 16.44
C LEU A 53 -0.12 -2.68 15.46
N LEU A 54 0.01 -1.42 15.91
CA LEU A 54 -0.12 -0.25 15.05
C LEU A 54 0.84 -0.34 13.85
N LYS A 55 2.10 -0.69 14.09
CA LYS A 55 3.10 -0.86 13.03
C LYS A 55 2.70 -1.98 12.07
N GLN A 56 2.23 -3.11 12.58
CA GLN A 56 1.79 -4.25 11.77
C GLN A 56 0.60 -3.90 10.87
N LEU A 57 -0.43 -3.24 11.42
CA LEU A 57 -1.60 -2.80 10.64
C LEU A 57 -1.22 -1.78 9.57
N CYS A 58 -0.34 -0.82 9.88
CA CYS A 58 0.15 0.12 8.87
C CYS A 58 0.97 -0.59 7.78
N ALA A 59 1.81 -1.55 8.17
CA ALA A 59 2.64 -2.31 7.23
C ALA A 59 1.81 -3.20 6.32
N SER A 60 0.72 -3.82 6.81
CA SER A 60 -0.17 -4.62 5.96
C SER A 60 -0.93 -3.76 4.94
N ILE A 61 -1.36 -2.55 5.32
CA ILE A 61 -1.96 -1.59 4.40
C ILE A 61 -0.94 -1.11 3.35
N ASP A 62 0.30 -0.82 3.75
CA ASP A 62 1.35 -0.46 2.79
C ASP A 62 1.66 -1.64 1.83
N ALA A 63 1.75 -2.87 2.35
CA ALA A 63 2.04 -4.06 1.53
C ALA A 63 0.98 -4.29 0.43
N ILE A 64 -0.32 -4.25 0.79
CA ILE A 64 -1.38 -4.46 -0.21
C ILE A 64 -1.44 -3.31 -1.22
N ALA A 65 -1.17 -2.08 -0.79
CA ALA A 65 -1.14 -0.94 -1.69
C ALA A 65 0.06 -1.02 -2.65
N ASP A 66 1.19 -1.56 -2.20
CA ASP A 66 2.37 -1.79 -3.04
C ASP A 66 2.11 -2.89 -4.08
N GLU A 67 1.43 -3.97 -3.69
CA GLU A 67 0.96 -5.02 -4.60
C GLU A 67 -0.03 -4.44 -5.63
N ALA A 68 -1.01 -3.65 -5.18
CA ALA A 68 -1.97 -2.98 -6.03
C ALA A 68 -1.32 -2.05 -7.05
N ARG A 69 -0.36 -1.22 -6.62
CA ARG A 69 0.40 -0.33 -7.53
C ARG A 69 1.17 -1.13 -8.57
N LYS A 70 1.79 -2.24 -8.19
CA LYS A 70 2.49 -3.12 -9.14
C LYS A 70 1.53 -3.75 -10.14
N ALA A 71 0.34 -4.16 -9.71
CA ALA A 71 -0.67 -4.74 -10.59
C ALA A 71 -1.20 -3.71 -11.61
N VAL A 72 -1.45 -2.48 -11.16
CA VAL A 72 -1.90 -1.38 -12.04
C VAL A 72 -0.79 -0.93 -13.00
N ALA A 73 0.43 -0.67 -12.49
CA ALA A 73 1.58 -0.24 -13.27
C ALA A 73 2.11 -1.30 -14.24
N GLY A 74 2.08 -2.58 -13.85
CA GLY A 74 2.79 -3.65 -14.53
C GLY A 74 4.29 -3.38 -14.66
N ASP A 75 4.80 -3.51 -15.89
CA ASP A 75 6.21 -3.28 -16.18
C ASP A 75 6.59 -1.79 -16.07
N ALA A 76 7.68 -1.51 -15.34
CA ALA A 76 8.10 -0.15 -15.04
C ALA A 76 8.61 0.62 -16.26
N LEU A 77 9.24 -0.05 -17.24
CA LEU A 77 9.70 0.61 -18.46
C LEU A 77 8.52 0.95 -19.36
N ARG A 78 7.53 0.06 -19.44
CA ARG A 78 6.29 0.31 -20.18
C ARG A 78 5.46 1.45 -19.57
N ALA A 79 5.44 1.58 -18.24
CA ALA A 79 4.82 2.76 -17.60
C ALA A 79 5.50 4.08 -18.01
N VAL A 80 6.83 4.09 -18.16
CA VAL A 80 7.57 5.27 -18.66
C VAL A 80 7.26 5.55 -20.14
N GLU A 81 7.10 4.52 -20.96
CA GLU A 81 6.68 4.68 -22.36
C GLU A 81 5.27 5.29 -22.47
N TYR A 82 4.34 4.83 -21.64
CA TYR A 82 2.98 5.35 -21.59
C TYR A 82 2.91 6.80 -21.13
N GLU A 83 3.71 7.18 -20.13
CA GLU A 83 3.80 8.58 -19.69
C GLU A 83 4.31 9.48 -20.83
N LYS A 84 5.33 9.05 -21.56
CA LYS A 84 5.83 9.79 -22.73
C LYS A 84 4.76 9.91 -23.82
N ALA A 85 4.04 8.83 -24.10
CA ALA A 85 2.95 8.83 -25.07
C ALA A 85 1.82 9.80 -24.65
N ALA A 86 1.48 9.85 -23.36
CA ALA A 86 0.47 10.76 -22.83
C ALA A 86 0.89 12.24 -22.99
N VAL A 87 2.14 12.57 -22.68
CA VAL A 87 2.69 13.93 -22.87
C VAL A 87 2.68 14.34 -24.35
N GLU A 88 3.13 13.46 -25.24
CA GLU A 88 3.12 13.72 -26.68
C GLU A 88 1.68 13.86 -27.23
N ALA A 89 0.75 13.00 -26.80
CA ALA A 89 -0.66 13.04 -27.17
C ALA A 89 -1.34 14.33 -26.67
N GLN A 90 -1.04 14.77 -25.45
CA GLN A 90 -1.57 16.00 -24.89
C GLN A 90 -1.09 17.23 -25.69
N THR A 91 0.20 17.27 -26.01
CA THR A 91 0.78 18.33 -26.85
C THR A 91 0.15 18.35 -28.24
N PHE A 92 -0.05 17.18 -28.84
CA PHE A 92 -0.69 17.05 -30.16
C PHE A 92 -2.14 17.53 -30.15
N LYS A 93 -2.89 17.22 -29.08
CA LYS A 93 -4.26 17.67 -28.85
C LYS A 93 -4.33 19.19 -28.67
N GLU A 94 -3.46 19.76 -27.85
CA GLU A 94 -3.39 21.21 -27.62
C GLU A 94 -3.03 22.00 -28.90
N ALA A 95 -2.25 21.40 -29.79
CA ALA A 95 -1.94 21.97 -31.10
C ALA A 95 -3.08 21.82 -32.13
N GLY A 96 -4.22 21.22 -31.76
CA GLY A 96 -5.37 21.02 -32.65
C GLY A 96 -5.22 19.84 -33.62
N TYR A 97 -4.44 18.82 -33.26
CA TYR A 97 -4.22 17.59 -34.04
C TYR A 97 -3.66 17.81 -35.48
N PRO A 98 -2.51 18.50 -35.65
CA PRO A 98 -1.95 18.82 -36.96
C PRO A 98 -1.55 17.57 -37.77
N VAL A 99 -2.17 17.35 -38.93
CA VAL A 99 -1.93 16.17 -39.80
C VAL A 99 -0.46 16.00 -40.22
N GLY A 100 0.28 17.09 -40.38
CA GLY A 100 1.70 17.07 -40.79
C GLY A 100 2.72 16.89 -39.66
N ALA A 101 2.27 16.82 -38.40
CA ALA A 101 3.15 16.80 -37.23
C ALA A 101 2.64 15.82 -36.16
N VAL A 102 2.22 14.62 -36.58
CA VAL A 102 1.78 13.55 -35.66
C VAL A 102 2.99 13.00 -34.89
N PRO A 103 2.98 13.01 -33.54
CA PRO A 103 4.06 12.41 -32.76
C PRO A 103 4.22 10.91 -33.02
N ARG A 104 5.44 10.39 -32.85
CA ARG A 104 5.73 8.98 -33.15
C ARG A 104 4.97 8.01 -32.27
N THR A 105 4.77 8.35 -30.99
CA THR A 105 3.99 7.53 -30.05
C THR A 105 2.52 7.46 -30.44
N VAL A 106 1.93 8.59 -30.84
CA VAL A 106 0.54 8.67 -31.34
C VAL A 106 0.39 7.90 -32.65
N ALA A 107 1.33 8.05 -33.58
CA ALA A 107 1.32 7.32 -34.85
C ALA A 107 1.44 5.81 -34.65
N ALA A 108 2.27 5.36 -33.70
CA ALA A 108 2.40 3.94 -33.36
C ALA A 108 1.12 3.34 -32.75
N TRP A 109 0.28 4.16 -32.11
CA TRP A 109 -1.01 3.74 -31.56
C TRP A 109 -2.19 3.87 -32.54
N ALA A 110 -1.98 4.52 -33.68
CA ALA A 110 -2.93 4.62 -34.79
C ALA A 110 -3.05 3.31 -35.60
N ILE A 111 -2.96 2.16 -34.93
CA ILE A 111 -3.14 0.82 -35.50
C ILE A 111 -4.63 0.47 -35.63
N ASN A 112 -4.95 -0.49 -36.51
CA ASN A 112 -6.32 -0.97 -36.79
C ASN A 112 -7.26 0.11 -37.35
N GLY A 113 -6.75 1.05 -38.15
CA GLY A 113 -7.56 2.04 -38.85
C GLY A 113 -7.97 3.27 -38.04
N ARG A 114 -7.43 3.44 -36.82
CA ARG A 114 -7.63 4.65 -36.02
C ARG A 114 -6.97 5.86 -36.68
N THR A 115 -7.62 7.02 -36.59
CA THR A 115 -6.99 8.29 -36.93
C THR A 115 -5.99 8.70 -35.85
N ALA A 116 -5.06 9.60 -36.17
CA ALA A 116 -4.14 10.16 -35.19
C ALA A 116 -4.86 10.85 -34.02
N GLN A 117 -5.99 11.50 -34.29
CA GLN A 117 -6.83 12.10 -33.25
C GLN A 117 -7.43 11.04 -32.33
N GLN A 118 -8.03 9.98 -32.89
CA GLN A 118 -8.59 8.87 -32.11
C GLN A 118 -7.52 8.17 -31.28
N ALA A 119 -6.32 7.99 -31.83
CA ALA A 119 -5.18 7.41 -31.13
C ALA A 119 -4.76 8.29 -29.94
N ALA A 120 -4.59 9.61 -30.16
CA ALA A 120 -4.23 10.55 -29.11
C ALA A 120 -5.29 10.62 -27.99
N ASP A 121 -6.58 10.71 -28.35
CA ASP A 121 -7.65 10.75 -27.35
C ASP A 121 -7.74 9.44 -26.55
N ASN A 122 -7.51 8.29 -27.17
CA ASN A 122 -7.48 7.01 -26.48
C ASN A 122 -6.26 6.87 -25.54
N ILE A 123 -5.06 7.30 -25.97
CA ILE A 123 -3.88 7.36 -25.08
C ILE A 123 -4.18 8.22 -23.84
N LEU A 124 -4.78 9.39 -24.03
CA LEU A 124 -5.11 10.30 -22.92
C LEU A 124 -6.18 9.71 -21.99
N ALA A 125 -7.18 9.03 -22.54
CA ALA A 125 -8.20 8.34 -21.74
C ALA A 125 -7.59 7.19 -20.91
N GLU A 126 -6.69 6.40 -21.49
CA GLU A 126 -5.97 5.35 -20.77
C GLU A 126 -5.05 5.91 -19.69
N ALA A 127 -4.30 6.97 -19.99
CA ALA A 127 -3.45 7.66 -19.03
C ALA A 127 -4.24 8.26 -17.86
N ALA A 128 -5.43 8.80 -18.13
CA ALA A 128 -6.33 9.31 -17.10
C ALA A 128 -6.86 8.19 -16.19
N ALA A 129 -7.33 7.08 -16.76
CA ALA A 129 -7.80 5.92 -15.99
C ALA A 129 -6.69 5.30 -15.13
N TYR A 130 -5.48 5.21 -15.70
CA TYR A 130 -4.30 4.75 -15.00
C TYR A 130 -3.94 5.65 -13.81
N SER A 131 -3.89 6.96 -14.02
CA SER A 131 -3.56 7.94 -12.98
C SER A 131 -4.59 7.93 -11.85
N GLU A 132 -5.88 7.87 -12.20
CA GLU A 132 -6.98 7.81 -11.24
C GLU A 132 -6.85 6.59 -10.32
N ALA A 133 -6.55 5.41 -10.87
CA ALA A 133 -6.34 4.21 -10.08
C ALA A 133 -5.18 4.35 -9.08
N LEU A 134 -4.06 4.95 -9.50
CA LEU A 134 -2.93 5.21 -8.61
C LEU A 134 -3.25 6.22 -7.51
N TYR A 135 -4.05 7.24 -7.82
CA TYR A 135 -4.53 8.21 -6.83
C TYR A 135 -5.42 7.55 -5.78
N GLN A 136 -6.41 6.76 -6.20
CA GLN A 136 -7.31 6.05 -5.29
C GLN A 136 -6.53 5.13 -4.33
N ILE A 137 -5.56 4.36 -4.83
CA ILE A 137 -4.71 3.51 -3.99
C ILE A 137 -3.92 4.35 -2.98
N ARG A 138 -3.35 5.48 -3.41
CA ARG A 138 -2.57 6.37 -2.54
C ARG A 138 -3.43 6.97 -1.44
N GLU A 139 -4.60 7.49 -1.79
CA GLU A 139 -5.53 8.12 -0.87
C GLU A 139 -6.07 7.12 0.15
N ALA A 140 -6.53 5.94 -0.30
CA ALA A 140 -6.99 4.87 0.58
C ALA A 140 -5.91 4.47 1.60
N ARG A 141 -4.68 4.26 1.14
CA ARG A 141 -3.54 3.88 2.01
C ARG A 141 -3.23 4.96 3.05
N LEU A 142 -3.10 6.22 2.63
CA LEU A 142 -2.73 7.31 3.53
C LEU A 142 -3.85 7.62 4.52
N GLY A 143 -5.10 7.66 4.05
CA GLY A 143 -6.28 7.89 4.88
C GLY A 143 -6.47 6.78 5.93
N ALA A 144 -6.39 5.51 5.52
CA ALA A 144 -6.55 4.39 6.44
C ALA A 144 -5.47 4.33 7.51
N LYS A 145 -4.21 4.60 7.16
CA LYS A 145 -3.12 4.65 8.16
C LYS A 145 -3.37 5.72 9.21
N GLU A 146 -3.92 6.85 8.81
CA GLU A 146 -4.26 7.91 9.75
C GLU A 146 -5.45 7.53 10.65
N GLN A 147 -6.50 6.95 10.07
CA GLN A 147 -7.63 6.42 10.84
C GLN A 147 -7.21 5.33 11.83
N VAL A 148 -6.29 4.43 11.44
CA VAL A 148 -5.71 3.42 12.34
C VAL A 148 -4.96 4.08 13.50
N ARG A 149 -4.14 5.12 13.25
CA ARG A 149 -3.44 5.86 14.32
C ARG A 149 -4.42 6.52 15.28
N GLN A 150 -5.47 7.14 14.76
CA GLN A 150 -6.51 7.79 15.57
C GLN A 150 -7.26 6.78 16.44
N ALA A 151 -7.69 5.66 15.86
CA ALA A 151 -8.35 4.59 16.60
C ALA A 151 -7.43 4.02 17.71
N MET A 152 -6.15 3.82 17.42
CA MET A 152 -5.18 3.35 18.41
C MET A 152 -4.94 4.36 19.54
N ALA A 153 -4.89 5.66 19.23
CA ALA A 153 -4.78 6.74 20.22
C ALA A 153 -6.04 6.83 21.10
N ALA A 154 -7.22 6.58 20.54
CA ALA A 154 -8.49 6.49 21.25
C ALA A 154 -8.69 5.15 21.99
N ASN A 155 -7.68 4.29 22.04
CA ASN A 155 -7.75 2.95 22.64
C ASN A 155 -8.78 2.00 22.00
N GLN A 156 -9.19 2.27 20.75
CA GLN A 156 -10.15 1.50 19.97
C GLN A 156 -9.42 0.46 19.09
N VAL A 157 -8.81 -0.53 19.74
CA VAL A 157 -7.94 -1.51 19.06
C VAL A 157 -8.69 -2.32 18.00
N GLU A 158 -9.90 -2.78 18.29
CA GLU A 158 -10.70 -3.55 17.32
C GLU A 158 -11.15 -2.70 16.13
N GLN A 159 -11.48 -1.42 16.36
CA GLN A 159 -11.78 -0.50 15.26
C GLN A 159 -10.57 -0.32 14.34
N ALA A 160 -9.36 -0.20 14.90
CA ALA A 160 -8.14 -0.11 14.11
C ALA A 160 -7.92 -1.36 13.23
N ARG A 161 -8.23 -2.56 13.73
CA ARG A 161 -8.20 -3.80 12.95
C ARG A 161 -9.23 -3.80 11.83
N LEU A 162 -10.47 -3.38 12.13
CA LEU A 162 -11.54 -3.31 11.14
C LEU A 162 -11.22 -2.33 10.01
N ILE A 163 -10.68 -1.14 10.33
CA ILE A 163 -10.21 -0.17 9.34
C ILE A 163 -9.17 -0.82 8.41
N ALA A 164 -8.14 -1.44 8.99
CA ALA A 164 -7.08 -2.07 8.19
C ALA A 164 -7.63 -3.18 7.27
N SER A 165 -8.45 -4.09 7.81
CA SER A 165 -9.05 -5.18 7.02
C SER A 165 -9.98 -4.66 5.92
N ALA A 166 -10.84 -3.68 6.22
CA ALA A 166 -11.75 -3.09 5.24
C ALA A 166 -11.00 -2.35 4.12
N THR A 167 -9.94 -1.62 4.46
CA THR A 167 -9.09 -0.97 3.46
C THR A 167 -8.37 -1.99 2.58
N ILE A 168 -7.85 -3.07 3.16
CA ILE A 168 -7.19 -4.14 2.38
C ILE A 168 -8.16 -4.74 1.35
N GLU A 169 -9.39 -5.06 1.75
CA GLU A 169 -10.41 -5.57 0.84
C GLU A 169 -10.83 -4.54 -0.20
N SER A 170 -10.96 -3.27 0.17
CA SER A 170 -11.28 -2.18 -0.77
C SER A 170 -10.19 -1.99 -1.82
N ILE A 171 -8.91 -2.03 -1.44
CA ILE A 171 -7.79 -1.91 -2.38
C ILE A 171 -7.74 -3.11 -3.33
N ARG A 172 -7.98 -4.33 -2.83
CA ARG A 172 -8.06 -5.54 -3.67
C ARG A 172 -9.21 -5.48 -4.68
N ALA A 173 -10.38 -5.01 -4.24
CA ALA A 173 -11.52 -4.85 -5.12
C ALA A 173 -11.26 -3.79 -6.20
N ALA A 174 -10.63 -2.67 -5.83
CA ALA A 174 -10.35 -1.57 -6.76
C ALA A 174 -9.40 -1.96 -7.90
N ILE A 175 -8.46 -2.89 -7.67
CA ILE A 175 -7.54 -3.34 -8.73
C ILE A 175 -8.10 -4.47 -9.61
N THR A 176 -9.27 -5.02 -9.28
CA THR A 176 -9.90 -6.07 -10.09
C THR A 176 -10.44 -5.44 -11.37
N GLY A 177 -9.79 -5.70 -12.51
CA GLY A 177 -10.22 -5.20 -13.83
C GLY A 177 -9.60 -3.87 -14.27
N ILE A 178 -8.57 -3.36 -13.58
CA ILE A 178 -7.86 -2.11 -13.95
C ILE A 178 -6.43 -2.40 -14.43
N GLY A 179 -6.01 -1.77 -15.53
CA GLY A 179 -4.65 -1.86 -16.06
C GLY A 179 -4.30 -3.28 -16.52
N ASN A 180 -3.05 -3.72 -16.26
CA ASN A 180 -2.64 -5.10 -16.58
C ASN A 180 -3.31 -6.17 -15.71
N ALA A 181 -4.05 -5.79 -14.66
CA ALA A 181 -4.80 -6.72 -13.82
C ALA A 181 -6.13 -7.18 -14.45
N GLY A 182 -6.54 -6.59 -15.58
CA GLY A 182 -7.70 -6.99 -16.38
C GLY A 182 -7.36 -7.75 -17.67
N ALA A 183 -6.08 -8.09 -17.90
CA ALA A 183 -5.60 -8.84 -19.05
C ALA A 183 -5.44 -10.34 -18.74
#